data_AF-A0A7X8LX36-F1
#
_entry.id   AF-A0A7X8LX36-F1
#
_cell.length_a   1.000
_cell.length_b   1.000
_cell.length_c   1.000
_cell.angle_alpha   90.00
_cell.angle_beta   90.00
_cell.angle_gamma   90.00
#
_symmetry.space_group_name_H-M   'P 1'
#
loop_
_entity.id
_entity.type
_entity.pdbx_description
1 polymer ?
#
loop_
_entity_poly.entity_id
_entity_poly.type
_entity_poly.pdbx_seq_one_letter_code
_entity_poly.pdbx_strand_id
1 'polypeptide(L)'
;MADSDKEPKQQNCRNCGAIISVDVHKCPYCGGFSYEGAKKKYFKDLNNIKDNLVQLEEVPVESYKKEASIQIKKIIKTAIICLVIVAIFYGARILSSKLEDWKYSFNLADAKDQLLWEYENLPILDEWYEAGEYDKLVDFCNDLYSKDIIYSINNWKHDDFIWIYEGVDYAKMVMKRIEQNEKCSLYDITSAIDSGLTICYHLGKKDLDEDEIARLELYKPDMNTLLFDMLKFSEEEALQLYEDASVYSFLDHDIIKKYAADVIKRLDRD
;
A
#
# COMPACT_ATOMS: atom_id res chain seq x y z
N MET A 1 31.21 -68.07 -44.98
CA MET A 1 32.41 -68.92 -44.85
C MET A 1 32.13 -69.90 -43.73
N ALA A 2 32.24 -71.18 -44.07
CA ALA A 2 31.88 -72.32 -43.25
C ALA A 2 32.72 -72.37 -41.97
N ASP A 3 32.06 -72.59 -40.83
CA ASP A 3 32.70 -73.31 -39.74
C ASP A 3 31.67 -74.23 -39.08
N SER A 4 31.89 -75.52 -39.37
CA SER A 4 31.48 -76.72 -38.67
C SER A 4 30.03 -76.86 -38.15
N ASP A 5 29.33 -77.83 -38.75
CA ASP A 5 28.46 -78.78 -38.04
C ASP A 5 29.14 -79.22 -36.73
N LYS A 6 28.86 -78.48 -35.66
CA LYS A 6 29.00 -78.97 -34.30
C LYS A 6 27.60 -79.38 -33.91
N GLU A 7 27.40 -80.69 -33.74
CA GLU A 7 26.19 -81.23 -33.10
C GLU A 7 25.77 -80.31 -31.96
N PRO A 8 24.49 -79.89 -31.87
CA PRO A 8 24.07 -78.89 -30.91
C PRO A 8 24.50 -79.37 -29.54
N LYS A 9 25.39 -78.61 -28.87
CA LYS A 9 25.92 -79.00 -27.57
C LYS A 9 24.73 -79.25 -26.64
N GLN A 10 24.61 -80.49 -26.21
CA GLN A 10 23.53 -80.96 -25.38
C GLN A 10 24.04 -81.14 -23.96
N GLN A 11 23.21 -80.78 -22.99
CA GLN A 11 23.49 -80.93 -21.57
C GLN A 11 22.29 -81.58 -20.88
N ASN A 12 22.54 -82.37 -19.85
CA ASN A 12 21.46 -82.86 -18.99
C ASN A 12 20.93 -81.73 -18.12
N CYS A 13 19.62 -81.57 -18.08
CA CYS A 13 18.96 -80.69 -17.15
C CYS A 13 19.26 -81.18 -15.72
N ARG A 14 19.85 -80.30 -14.89
CA ARG A 14 20.18 -80.64 -13.49
C ARG A 14 18.95 -80.97 -12.63
N ASN A 15 17.75 -80.58 -13.06
CA ASN A 15 16.52 -80.75 -12.28
C ASN A 15 15.75 -82.03 -12.63
N CYS A 16 15.68 -82.43 -13.92
CA CYS A 16 14.91 -83.61 -14.35
C CYS A 16 15.72 -84.65 -15.13
N GLY A 17 17.00 -84.39 -15.40
CA GLY A 17 17.88 -85.29 -16.14
C GLY A 17 17.67 -85.29 -17.67
N ALA A 18 16.66 -84.60 -18.21
CA ALA A 18 16.42 -84.56 -19.65
C ALA A 18 17.57 -83.88 -20.41
N ILE A 19 17.96 -84.45 -21.56
CA ILE A 19 18.95 -83.86 -22.44
C ILE A 19 18.33 -82.64 -23.15
N ILE A 20 18.90 -81.45 -22.93
CA ILE A 20 18.46 -80.18 -23.51
C ILE A 20 19.61 -79.47 -24.22
N SER A 21 19.31 -78.61 -25.20
CA SER A 21 20.33 -77.75 -25.81
C SER A 21 20.90 -76.75 -24.80
N VAL A 22 22.20 -76.47 -24.88
CA VAL A 22 22.85 -75.44 -24.04
C VAL A 22 22.35 -74.02 -24.30
N ASP A 23 21.69 -73.76 -25.43
CA ASP A 23 21.19 -72.42 -25.78
C ASP A 23 19.84 -72.10 -25.13
N VAL A 24 19.17 -73.09 -24.53
CA VAL A 24 17.88 -72.89 -23.87
C VAL A 24 18.12 -72.51 -22.41
N HIS A 25 17.60 -71.35 -21.98
CA HIS A 25 17.76 -70.81 -20.63
C HIS A 25 16.83 -71.45 -19.58
N LYS A 26 15.80 -72.19 -20.02
CA LYS A 26 14.91 -73.00 -19.19
C LYS A 26 14.69 -74.35 -19.85
N CYS A 27 14.69 -75.42 -19.06
CA CYS A 27 14.34 -76.75 -19.55
C CYS A 27 12.86 -76.74 -19.98
N PRO A 28 12.54 -77.11 -21.23
CA PRO A 28 11.16 -77.12 -21.72
C PRO A 28 10.29 -78.18 -21.02
N TYR A 29 10.91 -79.22 -20.44
CA TYR A 29 10.19 -80.33 -19.82
C TYR A 29 9.80 -80.07 -18.36
N CYS A 30 10.69 -79.47 -17.57
CA CYS A 30 10.46 -79.25 -16.14
C CYS A 30 10.53 -77.79 -15.69
N GLY A 31 10.82 -76.86 -16.61
CA GLY A 31 11.04 -75.44 -16.29
C GLY A 31 12.34 -75.13 -15.57
N GLY A 32 13.15 -76.15 -15.25
CA GLY A 32 14.42 -76.00 -14.52
C GLY A 32 15.40 -75.06 -15.22
N PHE A 33 16.03 -74.18 -14.46
CA PHE A 33 16.90 -73.13 -14.98
C PHE A 33 18.22 -73.70 -15.55
N SER A 34 18.62 -73.22 -16.73
CA SER A 34 19.88 -73.60 -17.39
C SER A 34 20.83 -72.40 -17.38
N TYR A 35 21.91 -72.53 -16.62
CA TYR A 35 22.87 -71.44 -16.40
C TYR A 35 23.59 -71.01 -17.69
N GLU A 36 24.02 -71.96 -18.52
CA GLU A 36 24.74 -71.66 -19.77
C GLU A 36 23.85 -70.94 -20.81
N GLY A 37 22.59 -71.38 -20.95
CA GLY A 37 21.64 -70.72 -21.84
C GLY A 37 21.26 -69.32 -21.35
N ALA A 38 21.12 -69.14 -20.04
CA ALA A 38 20.88 -67.83 -19.45
C ALA A 38 22.06 -66.87 -19.64
N LYS A 39 23.30 -67.36 -19.49
CA LYS A 39 24.52 -66.57 -19.73
C LYS A 39 24.61 -66.07 -21.16
N LYS A 40 24.34 -66.93 -22.15
CA LYS A 40 24.33 -66.52 -23.56
C LYS A 40 23.27 -65.47 -23.86
N LYS A 41 22.05 -65.66 -23.34
CA LYS A 41 20.99 -64.66 -23.48
C LYS A 41 21.39 -63.32 -22.85
N TYR A 42 21.96 -63.36 -21.64
CA TYR A 42 22.45 -62.17 -20.95
C TYR A 42 23.49 -61.39 -21.77
N PHE A 43 24.47 -62.07 -22.37
CA PHE A 43 25.46 -61.40 -23.23
C PHE A 43 24.87 -60.86 -24.53
N LYS A 44 23.88 -61.54 -25.12
CA LYS A 44 23.16 -61.05 -26.30
C LYS A 44 22.38 -59.78 -25.98
N ASP A 45 21.68 -59.77 -24.85
CA ASP A 45 20.89 -58.62 -24.41
C ASP A 45 21.81 -57.43 -24.08
N LEU A 46 22.98 -57.67 -23.47
CA LEU A 46 24.01 -56.63 -23.25
C LEU A 46 24.53 -56.00 -24.54
N ASN A 47 24.79 -56.79 -25.58
CA ASN A 47 25.26 -56.26 -26.86
C ASN A 47 24.17 -55.41 -27.54
N ASN A 48 22.91 -55.84 -27.50
CA ASN A 48 21.79 -55.03 -28.01
C ASN A 48 21.66 -53.69 -27.27
N ILE A 49 21.89 -53.67 -25.94
CA ILE A 49 21.88 -52.41 -25.18
C ILE A 49 23.02 -51.49 -25.64
N LYS A 50 24.22 -52.04 -25.84
CA LYS A 50 25.37 -51.28 -26.34
C LYS A 50 25.10 -50.66 -27.72
N ASP A 51 24.52 -51.42 -28.64
CA ASP A 51 24.22 -50.93 -29.99
C ASP A 51 23.13 -49.83 -29.97
N ASN A 52 22.12 -49.96 -29.10
CA ASN A 52 21.10 -48.93 -28.91
C ASN A 52 21.65 -47.64 -28.28
N LEU A 53 22.67 -47.73 -27.42
CA LEU A 53 23.33 -46.55 -26.82
C LEU A 53 24.15 -45.77 -27.86
N VAL A 54 24.78 -46.45 -28.83
CA VAL A 54 25.52 -45.80 -29.92
C VAL A 54 24.58 -45.02 -30.85
N GLN A 55 23.32 -45.45 -31.02
CA GLN A 55 22.33 -44.72 -31.81
C GLN A 55 21.69 -43.52 -31.08
N LEU A 56 21.82 -43.42 -29.76
CA LEU A 56 21.27 -42.31 -28.96
C LEU A 56 22.19 -41.08 -28.88
N GLU A 57 23.45 -41.20 -29.32
CA GLU A 57 24.43 -40.11 -29.29
C GLU A 57 24.24 -39.08 -30.43
N GLU A 58 23.37 -39.37 -31.41
CA GLU A 58 23.04 -38.47 -32.54
C GLU A 58 21.72 -37.70 -32.36
N VAL A 59 21.46 -37.15 -31.18
CA VAL A 59 20.39 -36.14 -31.01
C VAL A 59 21.00 -34.73 -31.12
N PRO A 60 20.67 -33.92 -32.15
CA PRO A 60 21.30 -32.61 -32.33
C PRO A 60 20.80 -31.61 -31.28
N VAL A 61 21.64 -31.30 -30.29
CA VAL A 61 21.37 -30.34 -29.19
C VAL A 61 21.36 -28.88 -29.68
N GLU A 62 21.71 -28.62 -30.94
CA GLU A 62 21.91 -27.26 -31.47
C GLU A 62 20.61 -26.51 -31.84
N SER A 63 19.51 -27.21 -32.15
CA SER A 63 18.25 -26.57 -32.54
C SER A 63 17.53 -25.93 -31.35
N TYR A 64 17.55 -26.56 -30.17
CA TYR A 64 16.89 -26.07 -28.95
C TYR A 64 17.55 -24.81 -28.36
N LYS A 65 18.88 -24.66 -28.49
CA LYS A 65 19.60 -23.50 -27.93
C LYS A 65 19.30 -22.20 -28.68
N LYS A 66 19.05 -22.25 -29.99
CA LYS A 66 18.80 -21.05 -30.79
C LYS A 66 17.42 -20.44 -30.49
N GLU A 67 16.36 -21.25 -30.44
CA GLU A 67 15.01 -20.76 -30.16
C GLU A 67 14.85 -20.23 -28.73
N ALA A 68 15.41 -20.93 -27.73
CA ALA A 68 15.41 -20.45 -26.34
C ALA A 68 16.14 -19.10 -26.18
N SER A 69 17.27 -18.91 -26.89
CA SER A 69 18.02 -17.65 -26.83
C SER A 69 17.27 -16.45 -27.44
N ILE A 70 16.44 -16.69 -28.45
CA ILE A 70 15.62 -15.64 -29.09
C ILE A 70 14.47 -15.24 -28.16
N GLN A 71 13.82 -16.20 -27.51
CA GLN A 71 12.74 -15.93 -26.56
C GLN A 71 13.24 -15.19 -25.32
N ILE A 72 14.40 -15.60 -24.76
CA ILE A 72 15.03 -14.91 -23.63
C ILE A 72 15.41 -13.46 -24.00
N LYS A 73 15.98 -13.23 -25.19
CA LYS A 73 16.31 -11.88 -25.67
C LYS A 73 15.06 -10.98 -25.80
N LYS A 74 13.92 -11.54 -26.26
CA LYS A 74 12.65 -10.81 -26.33
C LYS A 74 12.12 -10.46 -24.93
N ILE A 75 12.15 -11.40 -23.98
CA ILE A 75 11.72 -11.17 -22.59
C ILE A 75 12.57 -10.10 -21.92
N ILE A 76 13.90 -10.19 -22.04
CA ILE A 76 14.82 -9.19 -21.48
C ILE A 76 14.54 -7.80 -22.10
N LYS A 77 14.36 -7.72 -23.42
CA LYS A 77 14.06 -6.45 -24.10
C LYS A 77 12.74 -5.86 -23.60
N THR A 78 11.69 -6.66 -23.46
CA THR A 78 10.40 -6.22 -22.93
C THR A 78 10.51 -5.79 -21.45
N ALA A 79 11.23 -6.54 -20.62
CA ALA A 79 11.45 -6.20 -19.21
C ALA A 79 12.19 -4.86 -19.04
N ILE A 80 13.20 -4.60 -19.89
CA ILE A 80 13.91 -3.30 -19.91
C ILE A 80 12.95 -2.17 -20.29
N ILE A 81 12.11 -2.35 -21.32
CA ILE A 81 11.11 -1.34 -21.72
C ILE A 81 10.13 -1.08 -20.57
N CYS A 82 9.63 -2.12 -19.90
CA CYS A 82 8.75 -1.96 -18.74
C CYS A 82 9.43 -1.20 -17.59
N LEU A 83 10.70 -1.52 -17.28
CA LEU A 83 11.47 -0.80 -16.26
C LEU A 83 11.67 0.68 -16.62
N VAL A 84 11.96 0.98 -17.88
CA VAL A 84 12.08 2.38 -18.36
C VAL A 84 10.75 3.11 -18.23
N ILE A 85 9.63 2.48 -18.56
CA ILE A 85 8.29 3.07 -18.42
C ILE A 85 7.99 3.36 -16.94
N VAL A 86 8.21 2.39 -16.04
CA VAL A 86 8.01 2.59 -14.59
C VAL A 86 8.91 3.72 -14.07
N ALA A 87 10.18 3.76 -14.49
CA ALA A 87 11.10 4.83 -14.10
C ALA A 87 10.65 6.21 -14.62
N ILE A 88 10.10 6.30 -15.83
CA ILE A 88 9.54 7.54 -16.39
C ILE A 88 8.32 7.99 -15.56
N PHE A 89 7.39 7.09 -15.24
CA PHE A 89 6.22 7.43 -14.42
C PHE A 89 6.63 7.87 -13.02
N TYR A 90 7.58 7.19 -12.40
CA TYR A 90 8.08 7.54 -11.08
C TYR A 90 8.82 8.89 -11.10
N GLY A 91 9.66 9.11 -12.12
CA GLY A 91 10.35 10.38 -12.35
C GLY A 91 9.39 11.54 -12.62
N ALA A 92 8.35 11.33 -13.42
CA ALA A 92 7.30 12.32 -13.68
C ALA A 92 6.51 12.65 -12.40
N ARG A 93 6.16 11.63 -11.59
CA ARG A 93 5.47 11.83 -10.29
C ARG A 93 6.30 12.69 -9.35
N ILE A 94 7.60 12.40 -9.21
CA ILE A 94 8.55 13.18 -8.38
C ILE A 94 8.70 14.60 -8.93
N LEU A 95 8.77 14.76 -10.26
CA LEU A 95 8.89 16.09 -10.87
C LEU A 95 7.62 16.92 -10.65
N SER A 96 6.43 16.31 -10.77
CA SER A 96 5.16 16.98 -10.48
C SER A 96 5.05 17.40 -9.02
N SER A 97 5.39 16.51 -8.06
CA SER A 97 5.37 16.89 -6.64
C SER A 97 6.38 18.00 -6.35
N LYS A 98 7.59 17.90 -6.90
CA LYS A 98 8.58 18.97 -6.77
C LYS A 98 8.16 20.27 -7.43
N LEU A 99 7.38 20.24 -8.52
CA LEU A 99 6.87 21.45 -9.17
C LEU A 99 5.79 22.12 -8.32
N GLU A 100 4.93 21.34 -7.67
CA GLU A 100 3.96 21.84 -6.69
C GLU A 100 4.69 22.44 -5.49
N ASP A 101 5.59 21.69 -4.84
CA ASP A 101 6.42 22.18 -3.74
C ASP A 101 7.23 23.44 -4.14
N TRP A 102 7.69 23.49 -5.38
CA TRP A 102 8.43 24.62 -5.93
C TRP A 102 7.54 25.85 -6.13
N LYS A 103 6.32 25.69 -6.63
CA LYS A 103 5.34 26.80 -6.73
C LYS A 103 4.96 27.34 -5.35
N TYR A 104 4.69 26.46 -4.37
CA TYR A 104 4.40 26.89 -3.01
C TYR A 104 5.58 27.64 -2.38
N SER A 105 6.82 27.18 -2.56
CA SER A 105 8.01 27.86 -2.03
C SER A 105 8.39 29.14 -2.78
N PHE A 106 8.06 29.28 -4.06
CA PHE A 106 8.31 30.50 -4.84
C PHE A 106 7.27 31.60 -4.66
N ASN A 107 6.03 31.22 -4.31
CA ASN A 107 4.94 32.18 -4.14
C ASN A 107 4.88 32.76 -2.73
N LEU A 108 5.71 32.29 -1.79
CA LEU A 108 5.81 32.92 -0.48
C LEU A 108 6.41 34.32 -0.63
N ALA A 109 5.81 35.29 0.07
CA ALA A 109 6.38 36.63 0.17
C ALA A 109 7.83 36.56 0.66
N ASP A 110 8.71 37.35 0.04
CA ASP A 110 10.04 37.50 0.58
C ASP A 110 9.99 38.22 1.95
N ALA A 111 11.07 38.13 2.73
CA ALA A 111 11.07 38.65 4.09
C ALA A 111 10.73 40.14 4.18
N LYS A 112 11.08 40.95 3.17
CA LYS A 112 10.79 42.39 3.19
C LYS A 112 9.33 42.64 2.87
N ASP A 113 8.80 41.99 1.85
CA ASP A 113 7.40 42.14 1.47
C ASP A 113 6.47 41.58 2.55
N GLN A 114 6.84 40.48 3.20
CA GLN A 114 6.16 39.94 4.38
C GLN A 114 6.12 40.96 5.53
N LEU A 115 7.24 41.60 5.87
CA LEU A 115 7.27 42.61 6.94
C LEU A 115 6.43 43.86 6.62
N LEU A 116 6.44 44.30 5.36
CA LEU A 116 5.60 45.43 4.93
C LEU A 116 4.11 45.07 5.00
N TRP A 117 3.76 43.87 4.54
CA TRP A 117 2.41 43.36 4.61
C TRP A 117 1.94 43.22 6.07
N GLU A 118 2.77 42.69 6.97
CA GLU A 118 2.45 42.60 8.39
C GLU A 118 2.17 43.98 9.01
N TYR A 119 3.00 44.98 8.71
CA TYR A 119 2.81 46.34 9.21
C TYR A 119 1.47 46.95 8.76
N GLU A 120 1.02 46.64 7.55
CA GLU A 120 -0.23 47.15 7.00
C GLU A 120 -1.47 46.36 7.45
N ASN A 121 -1.34 45.05 7.65
CA ASN A 121 -2.48 44.15 7.81
C ASN A 121 -2.70 43.70 9.26
N LEU A 122 -1.65 43.41 10.04
CA LEU A 122 -1.83 42.92 11.42
C LEU A 122 -2.68 43.87 12.31
N PRO A 123 -2.53 45.21 12.24
CA PRO A 123 -3.40 46.11 13.00
C PRO A 123 -4.89 46.01 12.62
N ILE A 124 -5.19 45.67 11.37
CA ILE A 124 -6.56 45.47 10.90
C ILE A 124 -7.11 44.14 11.46
N LEU A 125 -6.27 43.11 11.51
CA LEU A 125 -6.63 41.83 12.12
C LEU A 125 -6.88 41.98 13.62
N ASP A 126 -6.05 42.76 14.32
CA ASP A 126 -6.25 43.09 15.73
C ASP A 126 -7.60 43.80 15.96
N GLU A 127 -7.97 44.75 15.10
CA GLU A 127 -9.27 45.44 15.19
C GLU A 127 -10.45 44.46 15.05
N TRP A 128 -10.40 43.56 14.06
CA TRP A 128 -11.45 42.55 13.89
C TRP A 128 -11.48 41.52 15.02
N TYR A 129 -10.32 41.13 15.54
CA TYR A 129 -10.22 40.22 16.69
C TYR A 129 -10.87 40.84 17.94
N GLU A 130 -10.54 42.09 18.25
CA GLU A 130 -11.10 42.79 19.41
C GLU A 130 -12.60 43.07 19.25
N ALA A 131 -13.06 43.32 18.03
CA ALA A 131 -14.48 43.47 17.72
C ALA A 131 -15.25 42.14 17.76
N GLY A 132 -14.58 40.99 17.88
CA GLY A 132 -15.19 39.66 17.83
C GLY A 132 -15.70 39.26 16.44
N GLU A 133 -15.18 39.89 15.39
CA GLU A 133 -15.58 39.67 13.99
C GLU A 133 -14.78 38.51 13.37
N TYR A 134 -14.78 37.34 14.04
CA TYR A 134 -13.94 36.20 13.68
C TYR A 134 -14.26 35.61 12.30
N ASP A 135 -15.51 35.66 11.85
CA ASP A 135 -15.89 35.22 10.49
C ASP A 135 -15.14 36.02 9.42
N LYS A 136 -14.94 37.33 9.62
CA LYS A 136 -14.15 38.16 8.71
C LYS A 136 -12.68 37.77 8.72
N LEU A 137 -12.16 37.38 9.89
CA LEU A 137 -10.78 36.91 10.01
C LEU A 137 -10.58 35.59 9.26
N VAL A 138 -11.49 34.64 9.40
CA VAL A 138 -11.46 33.37 8.65
C VAL A 138 -11.54 33.62 7.15
N ASP A 139 -12.48 34.46 6.69
CA ASP A 139 -12.61 34.83 5.28
C ASP A 139 -11.32 35.47 4.74
N PHE A 140 -10.71 36.38 5.51
CA PHE A 140 -9.46 37.02 5.14
C PHE A 140 -8.30 36.01 5.05
N CYS A 141 -8.16 35.13 6.05
CA CYS A 141 -7.10 34.12 6.06
C CYS A 141 -7.22 33.16 4.88
N ASN A 142 -8.45 32.74 4.55
CA ASN A 142 -8.73 31.91 3.39
C ASN A 142 -8.38 32.60 2.06
N ASP A 143 -8.63 33.90 1.94
CA ASP A 143 -8.27 34.69 0.75
C ASP A 143 -6.74 34.74 0.54
N LEU A 144 -5.93 34.73 1.60
CA LEU A 144 -4.46 34.75 1.49
C LEU A 144 -3.90 33.57 0.71
N TYR A 145 -4.49 32.38 0.83
CA TYR A 145 -4.06 31.19 0.09
C TYR A 145 -4.38 31.24 -1.41
N SER A 146 -5.27 32.14 -1.83
CA SER A 146 -5.69 32.29 -3.23
C SER A 146 -4.83 33.27 -4.03
N LYS A 147 -3.93 34.00 -3.35
CA LYS A 147 -3.12 35.07 -3.96
C LYS A 147 -1.90 34.53 -4.71
N ASP A 148 -1.47 35.30 -5.72
CA ASP A 148 -0.24 35.03 -6.47
C ASP A 148 1.00 35.04 -5.55
N ILE A 149 0.99 35.91 -4.55
CA ILE A 149 1.96 35.96 -3.45
C ILE A 149 1.23 35.61 -2.15
N ILE A 150 1.69 34.55 -1.49
CA ILE A 150 1.16 34.03 -0.24
C ILE A 150 1.89 34.73 0.90
N TYR A 151 1.12 35.42 1.74
CA TYR A 151 1.58 36.03 2.98
C TYR A 151 1.21 35.15 4.16
N SER A 152 2.06 35.12 5.19
CA SER A 152 1.82 34.36 6.41
C SER A 152 1.30 35.27 7.52
N ILE A 153 0.43 34.73 8.38
CA ILE A 153 -0.01 35.40 9.61
C ILE A 153 0.71 34.88 10.86
N ASN A 154 1.72 34.02 10.72
CA ASN A 154 2.32 33.31 11.86
C ASN A 154 3.01 34.23 12.89
N ASN A 155 3.27 35.50 12.54
CA ASN A 155 3.82 36.49 13.47
C ASN A 155 2.71 37.31 14.16
N TRP A 156 1.45 37.07 13.82
CA TRP A 156 0.32 37.69 14.46
C TRP A 156 0.10 37.05 15.83
N LYS A 157 -0.21 37.87 16.85
CA LYS A 157 -0.36 37.41 18.23
C LYS A 157 -1.45 36.32 18.38
N HIS A 158 -2.50 36.41 17.56
CA HIS A 158 -3.71 35.60 17.67
C HIS A 158 -3.79 34.53 16.56
N ASP A 159 -2.64 34.13 15.99
CA ASP A 159 -2.62 33.15 14.92
C ASP A 159 -3.14 31.78 15.40
N ASP A 160 -2.66 31.28 16.55
CA ASP A 160 -3.15 30.02 17.14
C ASP A 160 -4.65 30.07 17.47
N PHE A 161 -5.15 31.22 17.94
CA PHE A 161 -6.59 31.43 18.17
C PHE A 161 -7.40 31.26 16.89
N ILE A 162 -7.00 31.94 15.80
CA ILE A 162 -7.78 31.92 14.56
C ILE A 162 -7.76 30.53 13.91
N TRP A 163 -6.67 29.78 14.01
CA TRP A 163 -6.60 28.39 13.56
C TRP A 163 -7.62 27.48 14.26
N ILE A 164 -7.82 27.67 15.57
CA ILE A 164 -8.81 26.90 16.33
C ILE A 164 -10.23 27.37 15.99
N TYR A 165 -10.44 28.69 15.85
CA TYR A 165 -11.74 29.24 15.46
C TYR A 165 -12.16 28.82 14.06
N GLU A 166 -11.24 28.73 13.09
CA GLU A 166 -11.51 28.21 11.76
C GLU A 166 -12.09 26.79 11.82
N GLY A 167 -11.54 25.94 12.71
CA GLY A 167 -12.12 24.62 12.99
C GLY A 167 -13.55 24.70 13.52
N VAL A 168 -13.85 25.65 14.41
CA VAL A 168 -15.22 25.91 14.91
C VAL A 168 -16.16 26.34 13.78
N ASP A 169 -15.76 27.29 12.95
CA ASP A 169 -16.57 27.75 11.81
C ASP A 169 -16.84 26.61 10.82
N TYR A 170 -15.81 25.84 10.49
CA TYR A 170 -15.95 24.67 9.63
C TYR A 170 -16.88 23.61 10.25
N ALA A 171 -16.75 23.34 11.55
CA ALA A 171 -17.63 22.42 12.26
C ALA A 171 -19.10 22.87 12.22
N LYS A 172 -19.36 24.18 12.36
CA LYS A 172 -20.71 24.76 12.21
C LYS A 172 -21.26 24.61 10.80
N MET A 173 -20.42 24.79 9.77
CA MET A 173 -20.81 24.47 8.40
C MET A 173 -21.20 22.99 8.26
N VAL A 174 -20.44 22.07 8.86
CA VAL A 174 -20.76 20.63 8.85
C VAL A 174 -22.06 20.33 9.60
N MET A 175 -22.30 20.95 10.75
CA MET A 175 -23.57 20.84 11.48
C MET A 175 -24.75 21.20 10.58
N LYS A 176 -24.68 22.34 9.89
CA LYS A 176 -25.73 22.77 8.96
C LYS A 176 -25.99 21.76 7.83
N ARG A 177 -24.94 21.13 7.30
CA ARG A 177 -25.08 20.07 6.29
C ARG A 177 -25.82 18.85 6.85
N ILE A 178 -25.47 18.42 8.07
CA ILE A 178 -26.15 17.30 8.74
C ILE A 178 -27.63 17.62 8.96
N GLU A 179 -27.97 18.83 9.43
CA GLU A 179 -29.37 19.25 9.63
C GLU A 179 -30.18 19.26 8.31
N GLN A 180 -29.51 19.54 7.20
CA GLN A 180 -30.10 19.56 5.86
C GLN A 180 -30.13 18.17 5.21
N ASN A 181 -29.72 17.11 5.92
CA ASN A 181 -29.53 15.75 5.39
C ASN A 181 -28.61 15.72 4.15
N GLU A 182 -27.66 16.64 4.08
CA GLU A 182 -26.61 16.62 3.07
C GLU A 182 -25.55 15.59 3.42
N LYS A 183 -24.97 14.96 2.40
CA LYS A 183 -23.94 13.95 2.60
C LYS A 183 -22.62 14.60 3.04
N CYS A 184 -22.18 14.31 4.24
CA CYS A 184 -20.87 14.71 4.74
C CYS A 184 -19.77 13.72 4.30
N SER A 185 -18.59 14.26 3.97
CA SER A 185 -17.42 13.45 3.66
C SER A 185 -16.76 12.88 4.92
N LEU A 186 -15.86 11.89 4.77
CA LEU A 186 -15.03 11.43 5.90
C LEU A 186 -14.18 12.56 6.48
N TYR A 187 -13.68 13.44 5.63
CA TYR A 187 -12.91 14.60 6.06
C TYR A 187 -13.80 15.54 6.89
N ASP A 188 -15.00 15.86 6.40
CA ASP A 188 -15.96 16.75 7.08
C ASP A 188 -16.22 16.29 8.51
N ILE A 189 -16.55 15.00 8.69
CA ILE A 189 -16.84 14.43 10.01
C ILE A 189 -15.58 14.35 10.88
N THR A 190 -14.41 14.04 10.29
CA THR A 190 -13.15 13.99 11.04
C THR A 190 -12.78 15.36 11.60
N SER A 191 -12.80 16.40 10.77
CA SER A 191 -12.49 17.78 11.17
C SER A 191 -13.51 18.34 12.17
N ALA A 192 -14.79 18.00 12.01
CA ALA A 192 -15.83 18.39 12.96
C ALA A 192 -15.63 17.73 14.34
N ILE A 193 -15.26 16.45 14.39
CA ILE A 193 -14.92 15.77 15.66
C ILE A 193 -13.67 16.40 16.29
N ASP A 194 -12.61 16.63 15.51
CA ASP A 194 -11.37 17.25 15.99
C ASP A 194 -11.62 18.61 16.64
N SER A 195 -12.41 19.45 15.98
CA SER A 195 -12.82 20.77 16.49
C SER A 195 -13.65 20.64 17.76
N GLY A 196 -14.62 19.72 17.78
CA GLY A 196 -15.45 19.44 18.95
C GLY A 196 -14.63 18.99 20.16
N LEU A 197 -13.72 18.05 19.98
CA LEU A 197 -12.83 17.58 21.04
C LEU A 197 -11.87 18.68 21.51
N THR A 198 -11.39 19.50 20.58
CA THR A 198 -10.50 20.62 20.89
C THR A 198 -11.16 21.59 21.84
N ILE A 199 -12.35 22.09 21.49
CA ILE A 199 -13.12 23.04 22.32
C ILE A 199 -13.57 22.40 23.63
N CYS A 200 -14.04 21.15 23.61
CA CYS A 200 -14.64 20.55 24.81
C CYS A 200 -13.60 20.07 25.84
N TYR A 201 -12.42 19.61 25.39
CA TYR A 201 -11.46 18.89 26.24
C TYR A 201 -9.99 19.31 26.11
N HIS A 202 -9.59 19.98 25.02
CA HIS A 202 -8.17 20.18 24.69
C HIS A 202 -7.68 21.63 24.78
N LEU A 203 -8.56 22.64 24.91
CA LEU A 203 -8.17 24.06 24.97
C LEU A 203 -7.04 24.34 25.96
N GLY A 204 -7.10 23.76 27.17
CA GLY A 204 -6.07 23.96 28.21
C GLY A 204 -4.68 23.36 27.89
N LYS A 205 -4.51 22.68 26.75
CA LYS A 205 -3.20 22.20 26.26
C LYS A 205 -2.69 22.99 25.06
N LYS A 206 -3.46 23.97 24.58
CA LYS A 206 -3.07 24.90 23.50
C LYS A 206 -2.26 26.06 24.07
N ASP A 207 -1.42 26.66 23.23
CA ASP A 207 -0.64 27.84 23.59
C ASP A 207 -1.51 29.10 23.41
N LEU A 208 -2.51 29.24 24.28
CA LEU A 208 -3.48 30.34 24.26
C LEU A 208 -3.44 31.09 25.59
N ASP A 209 -3.71 32.39 25.54
CA ASP A 209 -3.92 33.17 26.75
C ASP A 209 -5.32 32.95 27.38
N GLU A 210 -5.53 33.43 28.61
CA GLU A 210 -6.79 33.23 29.34
C GLU A 210 -7.99 33.89 28.64
N ASP A 211 -7.78 35.00 27.91
CA ASP A 211 -8.82 35.71 27.18
C ASP A 211 -9.22 34.94 25.91
N GLU A 212 -8.24 34.43 25.17
CA GLU A 212 -8.43 33.56 24.00
C GLU A 212 -9.20 32.28 24.35
N ILE A 213 -8.83 31.62 25.47
CA ILE A 213 -9.55 30.45 25.97
C ILE A 213 -11.00 30.83 26.29
N ALA A 214 -11.22 31.94 27.02
CA ALA A 214 -12.57 32.37 27.39
C ALA A 214 -13.45 32.68 26.16
N ARG A 215 -12.87 33.26 25.10
CA ARG A 215 -13.57 33.52 23.83
C ARG A 215 -13.93 32.22 23.10
N LEU A 216 -13.05 31.23 23.07
CA LEU A 216 -13.32 29.93 22.45
C LEU A 216 -14.30 29.06 23.26
N GLU A 217 -14.29 29.18 24.59
CA GLU A 217 -15.21 28.44 25.47
C GLU A 217 -16.69 28.79 25.21
N LEU A 218 -16.98 29.97 24.65
CA LEU A 218 -18.33 30.36 24.24
C LEU A 218 -18.95 29.40 23.21
N TYR A 219 -18.12 28.67 22.46
CA TYR A 219 -18.55 27.71 21.44
C TYR A 219 -18.71 26.28 21.96
N LYS A 220 -18.39 26.03 23.24
CA LYS A 220 -18.54 24.72 23.86
C LYS A 220 -19.97 24.14 23.79
N PRO A 221 -21.05 24.94 23.94
CA PRO A 221 -22.41 24.42 23.76
C PRO A 221 -22.68 23.91 22.34
N ASP A 222 -22.20 24.63 21.31
CA ASP A 222 -22.35 24.23 19.91
C ASP A 222 -21.58 22.93 19.65
N MET A 223 -20.35 22.82 20.17
CA MET A 223 -19.52 21.63 20.02
C MET A 223 -20.05 20.41 20.79
N ASN A 224 -20.66 20.61 21.96
CA ASN A 224 -21.38 19.55 22.65
C ASN A 224 -22.60 19.08 21.85
N THR A 225 -23.36 20.00 21.25
CA THR A 225 -24.50 19.66 20.39
C THR A 225 -24.02 18.83 19.19
N LEU A 226 -22.95 19.25 18.53
CA LEU A 226 -22.32 18.50 17.45
C LEU A 226 -21.94 17.08 17.89
N LEU A 227 -21.16 16.92 18.96
CA LEU A 227 -20.65 15.61 19.37
C LEU A 227 -21.77 14.68 19.85
N PHE A 228 -22.64 15.15 20.74
CA PHE A 228 -23.58 14.28 21.46
C PHE A 228 -24.93 14.18 20.76
N ASP A 229 -25.47 15.30 20.27
CA ASP A 229 -26.80 15.32 19.68
C ASP A 229 -26.78 14.98 18.19
N MET A 230 -25.75 15.42 17.45
CA MET A 230 -25.70 15.21 15.99
C MET A 230 -24.91 13.96 15.63
N LEU A 231 -23.69 13.82 16.15
CA LEU A 231 -22.80 12.69 15.86
C LEU A 231 -23.03 11.48 16.78
N LYS A 232 -23.90 11.63 17.79
CA LYS A 232 -24.37 10.55 18.67
C LYS A 232 -23.26 9.86 19.46
N PHE A 233 -22.23 10.59 19.87
CA PHE A 233 -21.29 10.11 20.87
C PHE A 233 -21.98 10.01 22.24
N SER A 234 -21.58 9.04 23.06
CA SER A 234 -21.77 9.18 24.52
C SER A 234 -20.65 10.03 25.13
N GLU A 235 -20.85 10.54 26.34
CA GLU A 235 -19.80 11.27 27.06
C GLU A 235 -18.55 10.39 27.27
N GLU A 236 -18.74 9.11 27.57
CA GLU A 236 -17.64 8.15 27.72
C GLU A 236 -16.92 7.87 26.40
N GLU A 237 -17.67 7.73 25.29
CA GLU A 237 -17.07 7.53 23.96
C GLU A 237 -16.23 8.75 23.55
N ALA A 238 -16.73 9.97 23.78
CA ALA A 238 -16.00 11.19 23.46
C ALA A 238 -14.75 11.36 24.33
N LEU A 239 -14.85 11.07 25.63
CA LEU A 239 -13.71 11.13 26.54
C LEU A 239 -12.65 10.07 26.20
N GLN A 240 -13.04 8.83 25.91
CA GLN A 240 -12.11 7.78 25.51
C GLN A 240 -11.39 8.15 24.21
N LEU A 241 -12.13 8.67 23.21
CA LEU A 241 -11.53 9.14 21.97
C LEU A 241 -10.53 10.29 22.23
N TYR A 242 -10.89 11.24 23.08
CA TYR A 242 -9.97 12.32 23.46
C TYR A 242 -8.70 11.78 24.11
N GLU A 243 -8.81 10.85 25.05
CA GLU A 243 -7.66 10.24 25.72
C GLU A 243 -6.78 9.44 24.74
N ASP A 244 -7.40 8.69 23.83
CA ASP A 244 -6.69 7.92 22.80
C ASP A 244 -5.95 8.84 21.81
N ALA A 245 -6.57 9.95 21.41
CA ALA A 245 -6.05 10.86 20.41
C ALA A 245 -5.12 11.94 20.97
N SER A 246 -5.17 12.25 22.27
CA SER A 246 -4.43 13.37 22.86
C SER A 246 -2.92 13.12 22.89
N VAL A 247 -2.17 13.83 22.04
CA VAL A 247 -0.71 13.81 21.97
C VAL A 247 -0.14 15.22 22.20
N TYR A 248 0.34 15.49 23.42
CA TYR A 248 0.83 16.82 23.84
C TYR A 248 -0.21 17.93 23.57
N SER A 249 0.10 18.87 22.67
CA SER A 249 -0.74 20.01 22.26
C SER A 249 -1.57 19.74 21.00
N PHE A 250 -1.58 18.50 20.51
CA PHE A 250 -2.30 18.09 19.30
C PHE A 250 -3.17 16.86 19.56
N LEU A 251 -4.15 16.67 18.68
CA LEU A 251 -4.95 15.46 18.59
C LEU A 251 -4.46 14.63 17.39
N ASP A 252 -4.31 13.32 17.58
CA ASP A 252 -3.94 12.39 16.52
C ASP A 252 -5.12 12.23 15.54
N HIS A 253 -4.97 12.88 14.39
CA HIS A 253 -5.97 12.91 13.34
C HIS A 253 -6.24 11.51 12.73
N ASP A 254 -5.26 10.59 12.74
CA ASP A 254 -5.46 9.23 12.23
C ASP A 254 -6.31 8.38 13.19
N ILE A 255 -6.22 8.65 14.50
CA ILE A 255 -7.12 8.06 15.49
C ILE A 255 -8.54 8.58 15.30
N ILE A 256 -8.72 9.90 15.25
CA ILE A 256 -10.05 10.51 15.06
C ILE A 256 -10.71 10.02 13.77
N LYS A 257 -9.96 9.94 12.67
CA LYS A 257 -10.47 9.47 11.38
C LYS A 257 -11.03 8.04 11.43
N LYS A 258 -10.47 7.16 12.25
CA LYS A 258 -11.00 5.79 12.43
C LYS A 258 -12.39 5.83 13.06
N TYR A 259 -12.57 6.65 14.10
CA TYR A 259 -13.86 6.85 14.75
C TYR A 259 -14.86 7.54 13.83
N ALA A 260 -14.44 8.56 13.08
CA ALA A 260 -15.28 9.25 12.08
C ALA A 260 -15.87 8.29 11.04
N ALA A 261 -15.09 7.29 10.59
CA ALA A 261 -15.56 6.30 9.64
C ALA A 261 -16.69 5.42 10.21
N ASP A 262 -16.71 5.18 11.52
CA ASP A 262 -17.79 4.45 12.18
C ASP A 262 -19.01 5.33 12.48
N VAL A 263 -18.80 6.62 12.76
CA VAL A 263 -19.88 7.62 12.87
C VAL A 263 -20.64 7.77 11.55
N ILE A 264 -19.95 7.88 10.41
CA ILE A 264 -20.61 7.96 9.09
C ILE A 264 -21.51 6.75 8.84
N LYS A 265 -21.04 5.55 9.17
CA LYS A 265 -21.87 4.34 9.05
C LYS A 265 -23.09 4.37 9.95
N ARG A 266 -23.07 5.07 11.09
CA ARG A 266 -24.23 5.25 11.97
C ARG A 266 -25.23 6.23 11.34
N LEU A 267 -24.74 7.37 10.87
CA LEU A 267 -25.56 8.39 10.22
C LEU A 267 -26.24 7.90 8.93
N ASP A 268 -25.58 7.04 8.13
CA ASP A 268 -26.17 6.45 6.91
C ASP A 268 -27.25 5.38 7.20
N ARG A 269 -27.42 4.94 8.46
CA ARG A 269 -28.37 3.88 8.85
C ARG A 269 -29.69 4.40 9.42
N ASP A 270 -29.76 5.69 9.74
CA ASP A 270 -30.95 6.39 10.24
C ASP A 270 -31.68 7.13 9.10
#